data_AF-A0A7C6QIG7-F1
#
_entry.id   AF-A0A7C6QIG7-F1
#
_cell.length_a   1.000
_cell.length_b   1.000
_cell.length_c   1.000
_cell.angle_alpha   90.00
_cell.angle_beta   90.00
_cell.angle_gamma   90.00
#
_symmetry.space_group_name_H-M   'P 1'
#
loop_
_entity.id
_entity.type
_entity.pdbx_description
1 polymer ?
#
loop_
_entity_poly.entity_id
_entity_poly.type
_entity_poly.pdbx_seq_one_letter_code
_entity_poly.pdbx_strand_id
1 'polypeptide(L)'
;MSILTLGKVISSVSVSGAGDAKSTPEVTEMEKEQELHYRLEDRPSPTETVLLALQWALFMYSINLIYPLVIGDIFQFPPAETTALVQRSTFLVGLGSLLQVMWGHRVPITEGVAAVWFSIFILSYQAGVPAGQSPGAVLQSMEFGLIFAGVLMILLSLGGVLNAIQRLFTPLVIGMALILIALQVSGTFVQGMVGYENGQVRGLVALCSILVVALVTFLSYRGNAYLKNFSALIGLLVGWGLYSLLGLGGTQAAGTVPDRLIYLPQLLAWGAPRVSAAVAVTALICCLVLVANHLASYAAARSVLGQELPAGTIKKGGVCNGISNLLSGLLAGIGTVPIANAAGFVEMTGVGARLPFLLAAVILMLVGLIWPLGQFFTSIPAPVVYAVSFVAFTRMVGIGFTNLLRVRLNQRNLIIIGLTLCISVGLMFVPPAAYAGLPVVFQLVCGNGLLMGIVLVLLLEHLVFRAGR
;
A
#
# COMPACT_ATOMS: atom_id res chain seq x y z
N MET A 1 11.37 23.88 33.64
CA MET A 1 12.02 22.59 33.95
C MET A 1 12.05 21.76 32.65
N SER A 2 12.50 22.30 31.52
CA SER A 2 13.86 22.67 31.08
C SER A 2 14.79 21.47 30.83
N ILE A 3 14.61 20.85 29.65
CA ILE A 3 15.53 20.35 28.57
C ILE A 3 17.01 19.99 28.89
N LEU A 4 17.51 20.08 30.12
CA LEU A 4 18.94 19.94 30.46
C LEU A 4 19.36 18.62 31.14
N THR A 5 18.46 17.63 31.24
CA THR A 5 18.75 16.38 32.00
C THR A 5 19.04 15.14 31.16
N LEU A 6 19.21 15.25 29.84
CA LEU A 6 19.65 14.12 29.00
C LEU A 6 21.06 14.29 28.39
N GLY A 7 21.72 15.42 28.60
CA GLY A 7 23.03 15.75 28.01
C GLY A 7 24.27 15.29 28.81
N LYS A 8 24.14 14.44 29.83
CA LYS A 8 25.24 14.15 30.78
C LYS A 8 25.67 12.70 30.93
N VAL A 9 25.34 11.81 29.99
CA VAL A 9 25.78 10.39 30.05
C VAL A 9 26.74 9.99 28.91
N ILE A 10 27.16 10.91 28.02
CA ILE A 10 28.07 10.57 26.90
C ILE A 10 29.32 11.48 26.85
N SER A 11 29.89 11.81 28.00
CA SER A 11 31.18 12.53 28.02
C SER A 11 32.06 12.14 29.22
N SER A 12 32.54 10.90 29.23
CA SER A 12 33.69 10.53 30.07
C SER A 12 34.32 9.21 29.62
N VAL A 13 35.10 9.21 28.54
CA VAL A 13 36.27 8.33 28.43
C VAL A 13 37.37 9.12 27.72
N SER A 14 38.31 9.61 28.52
CA SER A 14 39.53 10.29 28.11
C SER A 14 40.55 9.31 27.56
N VAL A 15 41.27 9.76 26.53
CA VAL A 15 42.47 9.15 25.97
C VAL A 15 43.61 9.12 27.00
N SER A 16 44.20 7.95 27.24
CA SER A 16 45.57 7.78 27.74
C SER A 16 45.99 6.31 27.64
N GLY A 17 47.11 6.03 26.98
CA GLY A 17 47.82 4.73 27.06
C GLY A 17 48.25 4.16 25.70
N ALA A 18 49.49 4.43 25.31
CA ALA A 18 50.18 3.74 24.23
C ALA A 18 50.75 2.39 24.72
N GLY A 19 50.76 1.38 23.84
CA GLY A 19 51.55 0.15 23.99
C GLY A 19 50.72 -1.12 24.15
N ASP A 20 50.39 -1.78 23.03
CA ASP A 20 50.84 -3.14 22.70
C ASP A 20 49.97 -3.77 21.62
N ALA A 21 50.62 -4.17 20.53
CA ALA A 21 50.03 -4.93 19.45
C ALA A 21 49.68 -6.36 19.94
N LYS A 22 48.39 -6.69 19.98
CA LYS A 22 47.89 -8.08 19.86
C LYS A 22 46.37 -8.11 19.64
N SER A 23 46.00 -8.78 18.55
CA SER A 23 44.68 -9.33 18.22
C SER A 23 43.47 -8.39 18.33
N THR A 24 43.12 -7.77 17.20
CA THR A 24 41.73 -7.37 16.92
C THR A 24 40.81 -8.59 17.09
N PRO A 25 39.74 -8.51 17.90
CA PRO A 25 38.67 -9.48 17.80
C PRO A 25 37.92 -9.20 16.49
N GLU A 26 37.91 -10.18 15.59
CA GLU A 26 36.93 -10.27 14.51
C GLU A 26 35.54 -10.02 15.10
N VAL A 27 34.89 -8.96 14.63
CA VAL A 27 33.44 -8.78 14.81
C VAL A 27 32.78 -9.77 13.87
N THR A 28 32.78 -11.05 14.25
CA THR A 28 31.87 -12.04 13.70
C THR A 28 30.52 -11.79 14.38
N GLU A 29 29.82 -10.74 13.95
CA GLU A 29 28.36 -10.77 14.04
C GLU A 29 27.94 -11.95 13.18
N MET A 30 27.78 -13.11 13.82
CA MET A 30 27.00 -14.20 13.26
C MET A 30 25.60 -13.63 13.03
N GLU A 31 25.34 -13.13 11.81
CA GLU A 31 24.00 -13.08 11.26
C GLU A 31 23.45 -14.49 11.48
N LYS A 32 22.54 -14.64 12.45
CA LYS A 32 21.74 -15.85 12.54
C LYS A 32 20.97 -15.91 11.23
N GLU A 33 21.48 -16.65 10.25
CA GLU A 33 20.68 -17.13 9.14
C GLU A 33 19.45 -17.79 9.77
N GLN A 34 18.32 -17.13 9.64
CA GLN A 34 17.08 -17.65 10.16
C GLN A 34 16.72 -18.83 9.27
N GLU A 35 16.96 -20.04 9.77
CA GLU A 35 16.79 -21.25 8.99
C GLU A 35 15.30 -21.44 8.68
N LEU A 36 14.91 -21.16 7.44
CA LEU A 36 13.54 -21.36 6.96
C LEU A 36 13.16 -22.84 7.13
N HIS A 37 12.02 -23.09 7.74
CA HIS A 37 11.43 -24.43 7.84
C HIS A 37 11.15 -25.04 6.46
N TYR A 38 10.73 -24.22 5.50
CA TYR A 38 10.61 -24.61 4.09
C TYR A 38 11.25 -23.56 3.19
N ARG A 39 12.19 -23.99 2.34
CA ARG A 39 12.84 -23.20 1.30
C ARG A 39 11.95 -23.11 0.05
N LEU A 40 12.37 -22.30 -0.94
CA LEU A 40 11.56 -21.97 -2.12
C LEU A 40 11.04 -23.18 -2.91
N GLU A 41 11.90 -24.17 -3.12
CA GLU A 41 11.60 -25.36 -3.94
C GLU A 41 11.09 -26.54 -3.11
N ASP A 42 11.04 -26.40 -1.79
CA ASP A 42 10.56 -27.46 -0.91
C ASP A 42 9.07 -27.70 -1.13
N ARG A 43 8.67 -28.97 -0.96
CA ARG A 43 7.30 -29.41 -1.10
C ARG A 43 6.85 -29.99 0.24
N PRO A 44 6.12 -29.22 1.06
CA PRO A 44 5.48 -29.75 2.26
C PRO A 44 4.57 -30.93 1.91
N SER A 45 4.16 -31.71 2.91
CA SER A 45 3.17 -32.76 2.68
C SER A 45 1.87 -32.18 2.09
N PRO A 46 1.05 -32.96 1.36
CA PRO A 46 -0.16 -32.43 0.73
C PRO A 46 -1.11 -31.73 1.70
N THR A 47 -1.27 -32.26 2.91
CA THR A 47 -2.11 -31.69 3.96
C THR A 47 -1.55 -30.36 4.48
N GLU A 48 -0.26 -30.32 4.81
CA GLU A 48 0.41 -29.08 5.23
C GLU A 48 0.37 -28.02 4.12
N THR A 49 0.57 -28.42 2.87
CA THR A 49 0.51 -27.52 1.72
C THR A 49 -0.85 -26.83 1.64
N VAL A 50 -1.96 -27.57 1.83
CA VAL A 50 -3.32 -26.99 1.84
C VAL A 50 -3.50 -26.03 3.02
N LEU A 51 -3.04 -26.39 4.22
CA LEU A 51 -3.15 -25.52 5.40
C LEU A 51 -2.35 -24.23 5.25
N LEU A 52 -1.11 -24.33 4.75
CA LEU A 52 -0.25 -23.20 4.46
C LEU A 52 -0.82 -22.31 3.34
N ALA A 53 -1.45 -22.91 2.33
CA ALA A 53 -2.13 -22.17 1.27
C ALA A 53 -3.33 -21.38 1.82
N LEU A 54 -4.14 -21.99 2.70
CA LEU A 54 -5.23 -21.28 3.38
C LEU A 54 -4.71 -20.15 4.27
N GLN A 55 -3.58 -20.37 4.97
CA GLN A 55 -2.95 -19.35 5.79
C GLN A 55 -2.47 -18.16 4.96
N TRP A 56 -1.79 -18.42 3.84
CA TRP A 56 -1.41 -17.39 2.87
C TRP A 56 -2.64 -16.66 2.32
N ALA A 57 -3.68 -17.39 1.94
CA ALA A 57 -4.89 -16.80 1.40
C ALA A 57 -5.55 -15.84 2.41
N LEU A 58 -5.68 -16.25 3.67
CA LEU A 58 -6.22 -15.39 4.74
C LEU A 58 -5.36 -14.14 4.94
N PHE A 59 -4.03 -14.28 4.92
CA PHE A 59 -3.11 -13.16 5.04
C PHE A 59 -3.28 -12.18 3.87
N MET A 60 -3.21 -12.68 2.63
CA MET A 60 -3.38 -11.89 1.41
C MET A 60 -4.75 -11.20 1.38
N TYR A 61 -5.81 -11.87 1.81
CA TYR A 61 -7.14 -11.28 1.88
C TYR A 61 -7.21 -10.15 2.92
N SER A 62 -6.68 -10.40 4.13
CA SER A 62 -6.77 -9.46 5.26
C SER A 62 -6.18 -8.08 5.00
N ILE A 63 -5.06 -8.02 4.29
CA ILE A 63 -4.34 -6.78 4.01
C ILE A 63 -4.92 -6.01 2.82
N ASN A 64 -5.76 -6.65 2.01
CA ASN A 64 -6.31 -6.08 0.77
C ASN A 64 -7.80 -5.72 0.88
N LEU A 65 -8.53 -6.30 1.82
CA LEU A 65 -9.97 -6.11 1.96
C LEU A 65 -10.39 -4.65 2.20
N ILE A 66 -9.57 -3.87 2.90
CA ILE A 66 -9.91 -2.51 3.33
C ILE A 66 -10.08 -1.52 2.16
N TYR A 67 -9.28 -1.66 1.10
CA TYR A 67 -9.22 -0.70 0.01
C TYR A 67 -10.52 -0.57 -0.80
N PRO A 68 -11.10 -1.67 -1.34
CA PRO A 68 -12.35 -1.59 -2.10
C PRO A 68 -13.53 -1.11 -1.23
N LEU A 69 -13.54 -1.41 0.07
CA LEU A 69 -14.58 -0.95 0.99
C LEU A 69 -14.51 0.57 1.19
N VAL A 70 -13.31 1.13 1.41
CA VAL A 70 -13.13 2.59 1.51
C VAL A 70 -13.47 3.29 0.19
N ILE A 71 -13.05 2.74 -0.96
CA ILE A 71 -13.42 3.33 -2.25
C ILE A 71 -14.93 3.30 -2.45
N GLY A 72 -15.59 2.18 -2.12
CA GLY A 72 -17.05 2.07 -2.24
C GLY A 72 -17.80 3.10 -1.38
N ASP A 73 -17.33 3.35 -0.16
CA ASP A 73 -17.90 4.39 0.70
C ASP A 73 -17.67 5.79 0.14
N ILE A 74 -16.45 6.13 -0.28
CA ILE A 74 -16.13 7.46 -0.82
C ILE A 74 -16.92 7.76 -2.09
N PHE A 75 -17.01 6.80 -3.01
CA PHE A 75 -17.78 6.96 -4.24
C PHE A 75 -19.30 6.79 -4.05
N GLN A 76 -19.74 6.52 -2.81
CA GLN A 76 -21.15 6.32 -2.45
C GLN A 76 -21.81 5.24 -3.30
N PHE A 77 -21.10 4.12 -3.49
CA PHE A 77 -21.57 3.00 -4.28
C PHE A 77 -22.77 2.31 -3.65
N PRO A 78 -23.73 1.85 -4.49
CA PRO A 78 -24.71 0.86 -4.06
C PRO A 78 -23.99 -0.38 -3.51
N PRO A 79 -24.57 -1.10 -2.51
CA PRO A 79 -23.94 -2.28 -1.91
C PRO A 79 -23.48 -3.35 -2.93
N ALA A 80 -24.23 -3.52 -4.01
CA ALA A 80 -23.88 -4.45 -5.09
C ALA A 80 -22.59 -4.04 -5.82
N GLU A 81 -22.37 -2.75 -6.05
CA GLU A 81 -21.16 -2.25 -6.74
C GLU A 81 -19.93 -2.33 -5.82
N THR A 82 -20.09 -2.02 -4.52
CA THR A 82 -19.03 -2.25 -3.53
C THR A 82 -18.67 -3.74 -3.45
N THR A 83 -19.67 -4.63 -3.47
CA THR A 83 -19.47 -6.09 -3.50
C THR A 83 -18.67 -6.49 -4.73
N ALA A 84 -19.09 -6.03 -5.92
CA ALA A 84 -18.40 -6.28 -7.17
C ALA A 84 -16.96 -5.77 -7.14
N LEU A 85 -16.68 -4.62 -6.51
CA LEU A 85 -15.32 -4.08 -6.40
C LEU A 85 -14.45 -4.90 -5.44
N VAL A 86 -14.99 -5.36 -4.29
CA VAL A 86 -14.29 -6.29 -3.38
C VAL A 86 -13.89 -7.56 -4.11
N GLN A 87 -14.81 -8.12 -4.90
CA GLN A 87 -14.58 -9.32 -5.70
C GLN A 87 -13.53 -9.15 -6.78
N ARG A 88 -13.68 -8.12 -7.62
CA ARG A 88 -12.69 -7.78 -8.67
C ARG A 88 -11.31 -7.57 -8.09
N SER A 89 -11.21 -6.82 -6.99
CA SER A 89 -9.93 -6.53 -6.33
C SER A 89 -9.29 -7.79 -5.76
N THR A 90 -10.08 -8.66 -5.11
CA THR A 90 -9.60 -9.94 -4.58
C THR A 90 -9.10 -10.85 -5.71
N PHE A 91 -9.87 -10.93 -6.80
CA PHE A 91 -9.50 -11.70 -7.98
C PHE A 91 -8.19 -11.20 -8.61
N LEU A 92 -8.05 -9.89 -8.78
CA LEU A 92 -6.86 -9.25 -9.35
C LEU A 92 -5.61 -9.43 -8.48
N VAL A 93 -5.75 -9.37 -7.16
CA VAL A 93 -4.66 -9.66 -6.21
C VAL A 93 -4.18 -11.10 -6.35
N GLY A 94 -5.11 -12.07 -6.42
CA GLY A 94 -4.78 -13.48 -6.67
C GLY A 94 -4.13 -13.68 -8.03
N LEU A 95 -4.72 -13.12 -9.08
CA LEU A 95 -4.21 -13.23 -10.45
C LEU A 95 -2.82 -12.60 -10.60
N GLY A 96 -2.60 -11.41 -10.05
CA GLY A 96 -1.29 -10.76 -10.07
C GLY A 96 -0.23 -11.57 -9.33
N SER A 97 -0.56 -12.09 -8.15
CA SER A 97 0.35 -12.94 -7.38
C SER A 97 0.70 -14.22 -8.14
N LEU A 98 -0.29 -14.82 -8.83
CA LEU A 98 -0.09 -15.97 -9.69
C LEU A 98 0.83 -15.64 -10.88
N LEU A 99 0.60 -14.51 -11.56
CA LEU A 99 1.44 -14.04 -12.66
C LEU A 99 2.89 -13.85 -12.21
N GLN A 100 3.10 -13.26 -11.03
CA GLN A 100 4.41 -13.01 -10.47
C GLN A 100 5.18 -14.30 -10.12
N VAL A 101 4.51 -15.27 -9.48
CA VAL A 101 5.19 -16.52 -9.10
C VAL A 101 5.48 -17.41 -10.31
N MET A 102 4.66 -17.36 -11.35
CA MET A 102 4.83 -18.16 -12.57
C MET A 102 5.85 -17.55 -13.54
N TRP A 103 5.67 -16.26 -13.87
CA TRP A 103 6.41 -15.59 -14.97
C TRP A 103 7.22 -14.38 -14.52
N GLY A 104 6.91 -13.80 -13.37
CA GLY A 104 7.58 -12.62 -12.81
C GLY A 104 8.82 -12.97 -11.99
N HIS A 105 8.79 -12.61 -10.70
CA HIS A 105 9.91 -12.77 -9.77
C HIS A 105 10.07 -14.18 -9.18
N ARG A 106 9.06 -15.06 -9.27
CA ARG A 106 9.16 -16.47 -8.82
C ARG A 106 9.58 -16.64 -7.35
N VAL A 107 9.06 -15.81 -6.47
CA VAL A 107 9.25 -15.90 -5.02
C VAL A 107 7.93 -15.59 -4.32
N PRO A 108 7.70 -16.03 -3.07
CA PRO A 108 6.42 -15.83 -2.37
C PRO A 108 6.25 -14.38 -1.90
N ILE A 109 6.14 -13.45 -2.85
CA ILE A 109 5.76 -12.06 -2.61
C ILE A 109 4.36 -11.89 -3.19
N THR A 110 3.39 -11.63 -2.33
CA THR A 110 2.02 -11.34 -2.78
C THR A 110 1.97 -9.99 -3.46
N GLU A 111 1.20 -9.92 -4.54
CA GLU A 111 0.63 -8.65 -4.97
C GLU A 111 -0.39 -8.20 -3.92
N GLY A 112 -0.60 -6.90 -3.83
CA GLY A 112 -1.65 -6.28 -3.05
C GLY A 112 -2.14 -5.03 -3.76
N VAL A 113 -3.27 -4.48 -3.33
CA VAL A 113 -3.76 -3.19 -3.81
C VAL A 113 -2.69 -2.14 -3.52
N ALA A 114 -2.30 -1.41 -4.55
CA ALA A 114 -1.27 -0.41 -4.41
C ALA A 114 -1.82 0.80 -3.66
N ALA A 115 -1.24 1.13 -2.50
CA ALA A 115 -1.62 2.30 -1.72
C ALA A 115 -1.57 3.62 -2.51
N VAL A 116 -0.66 3.70 -3.51
CA VAL A 116 -0.60 4.83 -4.43
C VAL A 116 -1.87 4.92 -5.30
N TRP A 117 -2.31 3.82 -5.92
CA TRP A 117 -3.56 3.80 -6.70
C TRP A 117 -4.77 4.11 -5.84
N PHE A 118 -4.83 3.49 -4.66
CA PHE A 118 -5.86 3.80 -3.69
C PHE A 118 -5.96 5.30 -3.38
N SER A 119 -4.81 5.95 -3.13
CA SER A 119 -4.76 7.39 -2.87
C SER A 119 -5.22 8.23 -4.07
N ILE A 120 -4.92 7.79 -5.29
CA ILE A 120 -5.37 8.47 -6.53
C ILE A 120 -6.87 8.36 -6.71
N PHE A 121 -7.49 7.21 -6.42
CA PHE A 121 -8.95 7.07 -6.49
C PHE A 121 -9.64 8.08 -5.57
N ILE A 122 -9.18 8.17 -4.32
CA ILE A 122 -9.68 9.13 -3.33
C ILE A 122 -9.53 10.55 -3.83
N LEU A 123 -8.33 10.91 -4.29
CA LEU A 123 -8.06 12.27 -4.72
C LEU A 123 -8.83 12.63 -5.99
N SER A 124 -8.94 11.71 -6.94
CA SER A 124 -9.67 11.95 -8.19
C SER A 124 -11.16 12.17 -7.92
N TYR A 125 -11.72 11.49 -6.91
CA TYR A 125 -13.06 11.80 -6.41
C TYR A 125 -13.12 13.20 -5.81
N GLN A 126 -12.23 13.53 -4.86
CA GLN A 126 -12.19 14.81 -4.15
C GLN A 126 -11.94 16.02 -5.06
N ALA A 127 -11.22 15.82 -6.17
CA ALA A 127 -10.98 16.87 -7.16
C ALA A 127 -12.08 16.91 -8.24
N GLY A 128 -12.52 15.74 -8.72
CA GLY A 128 -13.42 15.64 -9.86
C GLY A 128 -14.88 15.95 -9.52
N VAL A 129 -15.41 15.36 -8.44
CA VAL A 129 -16.85 15.45 -8.12
C VAL A 129 -17.24 16.86 -7.67
N PRO A 130 -16.51 17.54 -6.77
CA PRO A 130 -16.80 18.94 -6.45
C PRO A 130 -16.62 19.90 -7.62
N ALA A 131 -15.80 19.55 -8.62
CA ALA A 131 -15.65 20.29 -9.87
C ALA A 131 -16.76 20.00 -10.90
N GLY A 132 -17.81 19.25 -10.51
CA GLY A 132 -18.98 18.97 -11.35
C GLY A 132 -18.87 17.72 -12.23
N GLN A 133 -17.82 16.91 -12.09
CA GLN A 133 -17.75 15.62 -12.80
C GLN A 133 -18.65 14.58 -12.11
N SER A 134 -19.31 13.73 -12.89
CA SER A 134 -20.02 12.59 -12.31
C SER A 134 -19.02 11.57 -11.72
N PRO A 135 -19.36 10.88 -10.62
CA PRO A 135 -18.51 9.81 -10.08
C PRO A 135 -18.14 8.75 -11.12
N GLY A 136 -19.09 8.41 -12.01
CA GLY A 136 -18.85 7.49 -13.13
C GLY A 136 -17.76 7.97 -14.11
N ALA A 137 -17.74 9.26 -14.46
CA ALA A 137 -16.71 9.81 -15.33
C ALA A 137 -15.31 9.79 -14.69
N VAL A 138 -15.25 9.98 -13.37
CA VAL A 138 -14.00 9.84 -12.60
C VAL A 138 -13.50 8.39 -12.66
N LEU A 139 -14.39 7.42 -12.44
CA LEU A 139 -14.06 5.98 -12.51
C LEU A 139 -13.60 5.54 -13.90
N GLN A 140 -14.27 5.98 -14.96
CA GLN A 140 -13.85 5.73 -16.35
C GLN A 140 -12.46 6.32 -16.63
N SER A 141 -12.14 7.45 -16.00
CA SER A 141 -10.79 8.03 -16.09
C SER A 141 -9.77 7.19 -15.32
N MET A 142 -10.15 6.56 -14.21
CA MET A 142 -9.30 5.62 -13.46
C MET A 142 -9.04 4.32 -14.24
N GLU A 143 -10.03 3.77 -14.95
CA GLU A 143 -9.81 2.62 -15.85
C GLU A 143 -8.76 2.97 -16.90
N PHE A 144 -8.92 4.13 -17.55
CA PHE A 144 -7.92 4.64 -18.49
C PHE A 144 -6.55 4.77 -17.83
N GLY A 145 -6.47 5.35 -16.64
CA GLY A 145 -5.22 5.52 -15.89
C GLY A 145 -4.50 4.22 -15.61
N LEU A 146 -5.22 3.20 -15.16
CA LEU A 146 -4.70 1.86 -14.88
C LEU A 146 -4.24 1.14 -16.15
N ILE A 147 -5.03 1.21 -17.23
CA ILE A 147 -4.65 0.66 -18.54
C ILE A 147 -3.38 1.35 -19.05
N PHE A 148 -3.35 2.69 -19.03
CA PHE A 148 -2.22 3.49 -19.47
C PHE A 148 -0.96 3.19 -18.66
N ALA A 149 -1.07 3.16 -17.33
CA ALA A 149 0.03 2.79 -16.44
C ALA A 149 0.51 1.36 -16.67
N GLY A 150 -0.40 0.42 -16.90
CA GLY A 150 -0.07 -0.97 -17.18
C GLY A 150 0.74 -1.11 -18.45
N VAL A 151 0.27 -0.50 -19.56
CA VAL A 151 1.01 -0.45 -20.84
C VAL A 151 2.36 0.22 -20.64
N LEU A 152 2.39 1.39 -19.99
CA LEU A 152 3.61 2.13 -19.76
C LEU A 152 4.62 1.30 -18.95
N MET A 153 4.17 0.63 -17.89
CA MET A 153 5.03 -0.20 -17.05
C MET A 153 5.59 -1.41 -17.82
N ILE A 154 4.79 -2.04 -18.69
CA ILE A 154 5.26 -3.09 -19.60
C ILE A 154 6.37 -2.54 -20.51
N LEU A 155 6.14 -1.41 -21.17
CA LEU A 155 7.10 -0.79 -22.09
C LEU A 155 8.40 -0.41 -21.39
N LEU A 156 8.32 0.25 -20.22
CA LEU A 156 9.48 0.66 -19.42
C LEU A 156 10.29 -0.56 -18.92
N SER A 157 9.60 -1.64 -18.56
CA SER A 157 10.23 -2.88 -18.13
C SER A 157 10.92 -3.60 -19.29
N LEU A 158 10.24 -3.71 -20.45
CA LEU A 158 10.80 -4.33 -21.65
C LEU A 158 12.01 -3.58 -22.19
N GLY A 159 11.93 -2.25 -22.25
CA GLY A 159 12.99 -1.36 -22.70
C GLY A 159 14.17 -1.21 -21.72
N GLY A 160 14.11 -1.84 -20.53
CA GLY A 160 15.18 -1.77 -19.53
C GLY A 160 15.31 -0.41 -18.83
N VAL A 161 14.38 0.52 -19.09
CA VAL A 161 14.35 1.88 -18.53
C VAL A 161 14.15 1.84 -17.01
N LEU A 162 13.49 0.79 -16.50
CA LEU A 162 13.34 0.55 -15.07
C LEU A 162 14.67 0.56 -14.31
N ASN A 163 15.74 0.05 -14.93
CA ASN A 163 17.08 0.02 -14.33
C ASN A 163 17.72 1.41 -14.23
N ALA A 164 17.30 2.36 -15.08
CA ALA A 164 17.72 3.75 -14.99
C ALA A 164 16.84 4.51 -13.99
N ILE A 165 15.52 4.31 -14.04
CA ILE A 165 14.54 4.97 -13.16
C ILE A 165 14.81 4.66 -11.69
N GLN A 166 15.17 3.43 -11.34
CA GLN A 166 15.47 3.06 -9.95
C GLN A 166 16.54 3.94 -9.29
N ARG A 167 17.46 4.52 -10.07
CA ARG A 167 18.51 5.40 -9.54
C ARG A 167 17.97 6.73 -9.02
N LEU A 168 16.78 7.13 -9.44
CA LEU A 168 16.09 8.33 -8.97
C LEU A 168 15.41 8.11 -7.61
N PHE A 169 15.18 6.85 -7.23
CA PHE A 169 14.47 6.49 -6.00
C PHE A 169 15.46 6.15 -4.90
N THR A 170 16.17 7.18 -4.44
CA THR A 170 17.00 7.08 -3.24
C THR A 170 16.12 6.76 -2.01
N PRO A 171 16.70 6.27 -0.90
CA PRO A 171 15.93 6.09 0.33
C PRO A 171 15.29 7.39 0.83
N LEU A 172 15.84 8.56 0.48
CA LEU A 172 15.23 9.86 0.78
C LEU A 172 13.91 10.03 0.01
N VAL A 173 13.94 9.87 -1.32
CA VAL A 173 12.74 9.99 -2.18
C VAL A 173 11.68 8.96 -1.80
N ILE A 174 12.07 7.71 -1.56
CA ILE A 174 11.15 6.64 -1.15
C ILE A 174 10.52 6.98 0.20
N GLY A 175 11.33 7.39 1.19
CA GLY A 175 10.84 7.76 2.51
C GLY A 175 9.84 8.92 2.46
N MET A 176 10.17 9.95 1.68
CA MET A 176 9.28 11.09 1.43
C MET A 176 7.97 10.70 0.76
N ALA A 177 8.03 9.88 -0.29
CA ALA A 177 6.84 9.40 -1.00
C ALA A 177 5.91 8.63 -0.06
N LEU A 178 6.43 7.68 0.73
CA LEU A 178 5.63 6.89 1.68
C LEU A 178 4.93 7.76 2.74
N ILE A 179 5.65 8.74 3.31
CA ILE A 179 5.05 9.68 4.28
C ILE A 179 3.95 10.50 3.62
N LEU A 180 4.21 11.06 2.43
CA LEU A 180 3.26 11.91 1.74
C LEU A 180 2.01 11.15 1.29
N ILE A 181 2.13 9.89 0.84
CA ILE A 181 0.97 9.04 0.51
C ILE A 181 0.08 8.90 1.75
N ALA A 182 0.68 8.61 2.92
CA ALA A 182 -0.09 8.45 4.16
C ALA A 182 -0.77 9.74 4.63
N LEU A 183 -0.03 10.85 4.61
CA LEU A 183 -0.59 12.15 5.00
C LEU A 183 -1.70 12.60 4.04
N GLN A 184 -1.57 12.35 2.74
CA GLN A 184 -2.56 12.73 1.73
C GLN A 184 -3.94 12.10 1.97
N VAL A 185 -4.01 10.84 2.44
CA VAL A 185 -5.27 10.14 2.71
C VAL A 185 -5.73 10.22 4.17
N SER A 186 -4.87 10.75 5.06
CA SER A 186 -5.14 10.79 6.50
C SER A 186 -6.42 11.55 6.86
N GLY A 187 -6.70 12.66 6.17
CA GLY A 187 -7.92 13.44 6.37
C GLY A 187 -9.18 12.63 6.10
N THR A 188 -9.20 11.86 5.01
CA THR A 188 -10.31 10.96 4.65
C THR A 188 -10.54 9.90 5.72
N PHE A 189 -9.47 9.29 6.24
CA PHE A 189 -9.60 8.29 7.31
C PHE A 189 -10.16 8.89 8.59
N VAL A 190 -9.65 10.04 9.02
CA VAL A 190 -10.13 10.71 10.23
C VAL A 190 -11.60 11.11 10.07
N GLN A 191 -11.99 11.69 8.93
CA GLN A 191 -13.39 12.04 8.63
C GLN A 191 -14.31 10.83 8.72
N GLY A 192 -13.92 9.70 8.12
CA GLY A 192 -14.68 8.46 8.18
C GLY A 192 -14.77 7.86 9.59
N MET A 193 -13.68 7.91 10.36
CA MET A 193 -13.65 7.42 11.76
C MET A 193 -14.55 8.24 12.69
N VAL A 194 -14.59 9.56 12.51
CA VAL A 194 -15.43 10.43 13.35
C VAL A 194 -16.89 10.46 12.89
N GLY A 195 -17.23 9.78 11.78
CA GLY A 195 -18.54 9.82 11.17
C GLY A 195 -18.93 11.24 10.77
N TYR A 196 -18.01 11.96 10.13
CA TYR A 196 -18.22 13.35 9.71
C TYR A 196 -19.24 13.40 8.57
N GLU A 197 -20.43 13.93 8.86
CA GLU A 197 -21.50 14.13 7.89
C GLU A 197 -22.17 15.48 8.14
N ASN A 198 -22.43 16.25 7.08
CA ASN A 198 -23.12 17.55 7.14
C ASN A 198 -22.54 18.54 8.18
N GLY A 199 -21.22 18.56 8.35
CA GLY A 199 -20.54 19.45 9.29
C GLY A 199 -20.59 19.00 10.76
N GLN A 200 -21.14 17.81 11.03
CA GLN A 200 -21.27 17.27 12.39
C GLN A 200 -20.44 16.00 12.57
N VAL A 201 -19.91 15.84 13.77
CA VAL A 201 -19.16 14.65 14.20
C VAL A 201 -20.05 13.79 15.09
N ARG A 202 -20.03 12.47 14.87
CA ARG A 202 -20.78 11.52 15.67
C ARG A 202 -19.89 10.96 16.78
N GLY A 203 -19.98 11.56 17.98
CA GLY A 203 -19.09 11.25 19.11
C GLY A 203 -18.98 9.75 19.46
N LEU A 204 -20.09 9.01 19.45
CA LEU A 204 -20.08 7.57 19.71
C LEU A 204 -19.38 6.75 18.62
N VAL A 205 -19.54 7.15 17.35
CA VAL A 205 -18.82 6.54 16.21
C VAL A 205 -17.33 6.82 16.31
N ALA A 206 -16.95 8.05 16.67
CA ALA A 206 -15.56 8.42 16.90
C ALA A 206 -14.93 7.58 18.03
N LEU A 207 -15.63 7.42 19.16
CA LEU A 207 -15.17 6.61 20.29
C LEU A 207 -14.96 5.14 19.89
N CYS A 208 -15.92 4.54 19.20
CA CYS A 208 -15.79 3.15 18.75
C CYS A 208 -14.64 2.98 17.76
N SER A 209 -14.45 3.92 16.83
CA SER A 209 -13.31 3.92 15.91
C SER A 209 -11.97 4.03 16.64
N ILE A 210 -11.88 4.87 17.68
CA ILE A 210 -10.67 4.97 18.54
C ILE A 210 -10.39 3.64 19.25
N LEU A 211 -11.42 2.95 19.75
CA LEU A 211 -11.26 1.63 20.36
C LEU A 211 -10.76 0.60 19.35
N VAL A 212 -11.27 0.61 18.11
CA VAL A 212 -10.77 -0.25 17.03
C VAL A 212 -9.31 0.07 16.69
N VAL A 213 -8.94 1.35 16.59
CA VAL A 213 -7.54 1.77 16.38
C VAL A 213 -6.65 1.28 17.52
N ALA A 214 -7.07 1.46 18.77
CA ALA A 214 -6.33 1.03 19.95
C ALA A 214 -6.12 -0.50 19.94
N LEU A 215 -7.17 -1.26 19.64
CA LEU A 215 -7.11 -2.71 19.51
C LEU A 215 -6.14 -3.14 18.41
N VAL A 216 -6.32 -2.65 17.18
CA VAL A 216 -5.49 -3.04 16.03
C VAL A 216 -4.03 -2.67 16.27
N THR A 217 -3.78 -1.49 16.85
CA THR A 217 -2.43 -1.04 17.23
C THR A 217 -1.82 -1.92 18.32
N PHE A 218 -2.59 -2.29 19.34
CA PHE A 218 -2.15 -3.20 20.39
C PHE A 218 -1.76 -4.57 19.83
N LEU A 219 -2.63 -5.17 19.02
CA LEU A 219 -2.35 -6.46 18.35
C LEU A 219 -1.13 -6.36 17.43
N SER A 220 -1.02 -5.25 16.69
CA SER A 220 0.08 -4.95 15.78
C SER A 220 1.44 -4.79 16.47
N TYR A 221 1.47 -4.31 17.71
CA TYR A 221 2.71 -4.01 18.42
C TYR A 221 3.06 -5.08 19.47
N ARG A 222 2.11 -5.40 20.35
CA ARG A 222 2.27 -6.34 21.46
C ARG A 222 1.85 -7.77 21.15
N GLY A 223 1.09 -7.99 20.08
CA GLY A 223 0.66 -9.34 19.69
C GLY A 223 1.83 -10.26 19.38
N ASN A 224 1.60 -11.57 19.50
CA ASN A 224 2.51 -12.55 18.91
C ASN A 224 2.50 -12.40 17.37
N ALA A 225 3.39 -13.11 16.68
CA ALA A 225 3.55 -12.94 15.24
C ALA A 225 2.22 -13.17 14.46
N TYR A 226 1.42 -14.16 14.86
CA TYR A 226 0.10 -14.42 14.27
C TYR A 226 -0.85 -13.23 14.45
N LEU A 227 -0.99 -12.72 15.68
CA LEU A 227 -1.84 -11.57 15.97
C LEU A 227 -1.37 -10.32 15.22
N LYS A 228 -0.06 -10.14 15.02
CA LYS A 228 0.48 -9.02 14.25
C LYS A 228 0.07 -9.06 12.79
N ASN A 229 0.18 -10.23 12.14
CA ASN A 229 -0.12 -10.42 10.72
C ASN A 229 -1.63 -10.41 10.42
N PHE A 230 -2.47 -10.86 11.37
CA PHE A 230 -3.93 -10.85 11.24
C PHE A 230 -4.63 -9.71 11.98
N SER A 231 -3.88 -8.76 12.55
CA SER A 231 -4.40 -7.64 13.35
C SER A 231 -5.49 -6.84 12.64
N ALA A 232 -5.33 -6.58 11.34
CA ALA A 232 -6.32 -5.87 10.54
C ALA A 232 -7.64 -6.64 10.44
N LEU A 233 -7.60 -7.94 10.12
CA LEU A 233 -8.79 -8.78 10.03
C LEU A 233 -9.49 -8.92 11.38
N ILE A 234 -8.73 -9.14 12.46
CA ILE A 234 -9.28 -9.21 13.82
C ILE A 234 -9.94 -7.87 14.18
N GLY A 235 -9.31 -6.75 13.85
CA GLY A 235 -9.86 -5.42 14.07
C GLY A 235 -11.17 -5.18 13.32
N LEU A 236 -11.26 -5.62 12.06
CA LEU A 236 -12.50 -5.55 11.27
C LEU A 236 -13.61 -6.38 11.93
N LEU A 237 -13.34 -7.63 12.33
CA LEU A 237 -14.34 -8.51 12.92
C LEU A 237 -14.83 -8.00 14.29
N VAL A 238 -13.90 -7.61 15.17
CA VAL A 238 -14.24 -7.11 16.51
C VAL A 238 -14.93 -5.75 16.41
N GLY A 239 -14.44 -4.86 15.56
CA GLY A 239 -15.07 -3.56 15.33
C GLY A 239 -16.46 -3.69 14.73
N TRP A 240 -16.65 -4.60 13.77
CA TRP A 240 -17.95 -4.88 13.19
C TRP A 240 -18.93 -5.42 14.24
N GLY A 241 -18.50 -6.35 15.08
CA GLY A 241 -19.30 -6.84 16.21
C GLY A 241 -19.70 -5.71 17.16
N LEU A 242 -18.75 -4.86 17.56
CA LEU A 242 -19.00 -3.71 18.42
C LEU A 242 -20.05 -2.75 17.84
N TYR A 243 -19.91 -2.38 16.56
CA TYR A 243 -20.86 -1.50 15.89
C TYR A 243 -22.25 -2.13 15.72
N SER A 244 -22.31 -3.44 15.48
CA SER A 244 -23.56 -4.17 15.34
C SER A 244 -24.32 -4.22 16.67
N LEU A 245 -23.63 -4.46 17.78
CA LEU A 245 -24.21 -4.48 19.13
C LEU A 245 -24.77 -3.12 19.56
N LEU A 246 -24.12 -2.04 19.13
CA LEU A 246 -24.52 -0.67 19.46
C LEU A 246 -25.56 -0.08 18.48
N GLY A 247 -26.00 -0.86 17.48
CA GLY A 247 -26.92 -0.37 16.45
C GLY A 247 -26.35 0.76 15.58
N LEU A 248 -25.01 0.86 15.49
CA LEU A 248 -24.30 1.87 14.71
C LEU A 248 -24.01 1.43 13.28
N GLY A 249 -24.19 0.14 12.97
CA GLY A 249 -24.18 -0.35 11.60
C GLY A 249 -25.37 0.26 10.88
N GLY A 250 -25.10 1.17 9.94
CA GLY A 250 -26.15 1.71 9.08
C GLY A 250 -26.93 0.56 8.44
N THR A 251 -28.25 0.68 8.39
CA THR A 251 -29.12 -0.29 7.71
C THR A 251 -28.98 -0.12 6.20
N GLN A 252 -27.79 -0.36 5.66
CA GLN A 252 -27.64 -0.66 4.25
C GLN A 252 -28.29 -2.03 4.10
N ALA A 253 -29.57 -2.04 3.68
CA ALA A 253 -30.29 -3.27 3.41
C ALA A 253 -29.38 -4.18 2.61
N ALA A 254 -29.23 -5.44 3.04
CA ALA A 254 -28.54 -6.44 2.26
C ALA A 254 -29.12 -6.38 0.84
N GLY A 255 -28.38 -5.81 -0.10
CA GLY A 255 -28.86 -5.61 -1.46
C GLY A 255 -29.35 -6.95 -1.96
N THR A 256 -30.50 -6.97 -2.65
CA THR A 256 -31.14 -8.18 -3.17
C THR A 256 -30.07 -9.15 -3.65
N VAL A 257 -29.93 -10.28 -2.96
CA VAL A 257 -28.96 -11.31 -3.28
C VAL A 257 -29.27 -11.75 -4.71
N PRO A 258 -28.39 -11.51 -5.69
CA PRO A 258 -28.57 -12.14 -6.99
C PRO A 258 -28.56 -13.65 -6.75
N ASP A 259 -29.43 -14.42 -7.43
CA ASP A 259 -29.44 -15.90 -7.42
C ASP A 259 -28.15 -16.54 -8.00
N ARG A 260 -27.05 -15.80 -8.06
CA ARG A 260 -25.77 -16.21 -8.65
C ARG A 260 -24.73 -16.38 -7.55
N LEU A 261 -24.35 -17.63 -7.32
CA LEU A 261 -23.22 -17.97 -6.46
C LEU A 261 -21.88 -17.48 -7.04
N ILE A 262 -21.76 -17.47 -8.38
CA ILE A 262 -20.55 -17.13 -9.12
C ILE A 262 -20.73 -15.78 -9.84
N TYR A 263 -19.79 -14.87 -9.59
CA TYR A 263 -19.65 -13.58 -10.25
C TYR A 263 -18.37 -13.58 -11.10
N LEU A 264 -18.53 -13.39 -12.40
CA LEU A 264 -17.39 -13.20 -13.30
C LEU A 264 -17.07 -11.70 -13.39
N PRO A 265 -15.81 -11.28 -13.21
CA PRO A 265 -15.38 -9.90 -13.39
C PRO A 265 -15.79 -9.37 -14.76
N GLN A 266 -16.60 -8.31 -14.77
CA GLN A 266 -17.05 -7.66 -16.00
C GLN A 266 -15.94 -6.79 -16.58
N LEU A 267 -15.78 -6.82 -17.90
CA LEU A 267 -14.88 -5.92 -18.59
C LEU A 267 -15.50 -4.52 -18.63
N LEU A 268 -14.71 -3.52 -18.26
CA LEU A 268 -15.06 -2.10 -18.34
C LEU A 268 -16.39 -1.81 -17.64
N ALA A 269 -16.55 -2.33 -16.42
CA ALA A 269 -17.80 -2.27 -15.67
C ALA A 269 -18.22 -0.84 -15.33
N TRP A 270 -17.30 0.13 -15.29
CA TRP A 270 -17.63 1.55 -15.09
C TRP A 270 -17.92 2.28 -16.41
N GLY A 271 -17.79 1.59 -17.55
CA GLY A 271 -18.06 2.09 -18.89
C GLY A 271 -16.80 2.19 -19.75
N ALA A 272 -16.91 2.85 -20.91
CA ALA A 272 -15.74 3.03 -21.77
C ALA A 272 -14.70 3.96 -21.11
N PRO A 273 -13.40 3.60 -21.13
CA PRO A 273 -12.36 4.42 -20.52
C PRO A 273 -12.34 5.83 -21.09
N ARG A 274 -12.34 6.83 -20.20
CA ARG A 274 -12.30 8.24 -20.59
C ARG A 274 -10.87 8.76 -20.51
N VAL A 275 -10.35 9.23 -21.63
CA VAL A 275 -8.99 9.79 -21.68
C VAL A 275 -8.94 11.06 -20.85
N SER A 276 -7.97 11.12 -19.94
CA SER A 276 -7.73 12.28 -19.08
C SER A 276 -6.23 12.53 -18.96
N ALA A 277 -5.79 13.72 -19.40
CA ALA A 277 -4.39 14.13 -19.27
C ALA A 277 -3.94 14.18 -17.81
N ALA A 278 -4.85 14.62 -16.92
CA ALA A 278 -4.67 14.62 -15.47
C ALA A 278 -4.28 13.24 -14.94
N VAL A 279 -5.07 12.24 -15.33
CA VAL A 279 -4.87 10.87 -14.88
C VAL A 279 -3.66 10.25 -15.57
N ALA A 280 -3.36 10.58 -16.84
CA ALA A 280 -2.15 10.10 -17.52
C ALA A 280 -0.86 10.56 -16.82
N VAL A 281 -0.78 11.83 -16.42
CA VAL A 281 0.37 12.38 -15.68
C VAL A 281 0.48 11.74 -14.29
N THR A 282 -0.66 11.60 -13.60
CA THR A 282 -0.71 10.93 -12.30
C THR A 282 -0.26 9.47 -12.42
N ALA A 283 -0.77 8.74 -13.41
CA ALA A 283 -0.42 7.37 -13.73
C ALA A 283 1.08 7.21 -14.02
N LEU A 284 1.70 8.13 -14.77
CA LEU A 284 3.14 8.16 -15.01
C LEU A 284 3.92 8.24 -13.68
N ILE A 285 3.57 9.19 -12.81
CA ILE A 285 4.24 9.35 -11.51
C ILE A 285 4.03 8.10 -10.64
N CYS A 286 2.85 7.50 -10.72
CA CYS A 286 2.53 6.29 -9.97
C CYS A 286 3.32 5.08 -10.46
N CYS A 287 3.52 4.91 -11.78
CA CYS A 287 4.46 3.91 -12.30
C CYS A 287 5.85 4.06 -11.67
N LEU A 288 6.34 5.29 -11.49
CA LEU A 288 7.65 5.52 -10.86
C LEU A 288 7.66 5.10 -9.39
N VAL A 289 6.60 5.42 -8.62
CA VAL A 289 6.45 4.98 -7.22
C VAL A 289 6.32 3.45 -7.12
N LEU A 290 5.60 2.82 -8.05
CA LEU A 290 5.46 1.37 -8.10
C LEU A 290 6.81 0.68 -8.32
N VAL A 291 7.72 1.25 -9.11
CA VAL A 291 9.10 0.75 -9.24
C VAL A 291 9.80 0.73 -7.89
N ALA A 292 9.69 1.80 -7.09
CA ALA A 292 10.28 1.81 -5.75
C ALA A 292 9.70 0.73 -4.84
N ASN A 293 8.38 0.51 -4.89
CA ASN A 293 7.73 -0.57 -4.16
C ASN A 293 8.24 -1.94 -4.57
N HIS A 294 8.45 -2.19 -5.86
CA HIS A 294 9.03 -3.44 -6.33
C HIS A 294 10.40 -3.69 -5.69
N LEU A 295 11.27 -2.69 -5.74
CA LEU A 295 12.63 -2.79 -5.19
C LEU A 295 12.61 -3.02 -3.68
N ALA A 296 11.75 -2.30 -2.95
CA ALA A 296 11.58 -2.47 -1.52
C ALA A 296 11.09 -3.88 -1.17
N SER A 297 10.08 -4.39 -1.88
CA SER A 297 9.54 -5.73 -1.69
C SER A 297 10.55 -6.83 -2.04
N TYR A 298 11.34 -6.64 -3.09
CA TYR A 298 12.41 -7.58 -3.47
C TYR A 298 13.56 -7.58 -2.47
N ALA A 299 13.96 -6.41 -1.97
CA ALA A 299 14.98 -6.31 -0.93
C ALA A 299 14.54 -7.00 0.37
N ALA A 300 13.28 -6.79 0.78
CA ALA A 300 12.71 -7.46 1.96
C ALA A 300 12.61 -8.99 1.76
N ALA A 301 12.22 -9.44 0.56
CA ALA A 301 12.19 -10.87 0.27
C ALA A 301 13.60 -11.49 0.28
N ARG A 302 14.60 -10.80 -0.28
CA ARG A 302 16.00 -11.26 -0.27
C ARG A 302 16.54 -11.42 1.14
N SER A 303 16.27 -10.46 2.04
CA SER A 303 16.77 -10.53 3.41
C SER A 303 16.17 -11.70 4.18
N VAL A 304 14.90 -12.04 3.94
CA VAL A 304 14.22 -13.15 4.63
C VAL A 304 14.55 -14.51 4.00
N LEU A 305 14.70 -14.57 2.66
CA LEU A 305 15.00 -15.81 1.96
C LEU A 305 16.48 -16.23 2.05
N GLY A 306 17.38 -15.32 2.44
CA GLY A 306 18.81 -15.59 2.52
C GLY A 306 19.48 -15.89 1.16
N GLN A 307 18.86 -15.46 0.06
CA GLN A 307 19.38 -15.73 -1.29
C GLN A 307 19.14 -14.57 -2.26
N GLU A 308 20.03 -14.44 -3.24
CA GLU A 308 19.87 -13.52 -4.36
C GLU A 308 18.68 -13.92 -5.25
N LEU A 309 17.98 -12.91 -5.76
CA LEU A 309 16.92 -13.14 -6.75
C LEU A 309 17.52 -13.33 -8.15
N PRO A 310 16.94 -14.18 -9.01
CA PRO A 310 17.45 -14.41 -10.36
C PRO A 310 17.64 -13.13 -11.17
N ALA A 311 18.66 -13.11 -12.04
CA ALA A 311 18.88 -12.00 -12.96
C ALA A 311 17.64 -11.73 -13.84
N GLY A 312 17.30 -10.46 -14.03
CA GLY A 312 16.13 -10.06 -14.80
C GLY A 312 14.79 -10.15 -14.05
N THR A 313 14.80 -10.51 -12.76
CA THR A 313 13.61 -10.49 -11.88
C THR A 313 12.88 -9.15 -11.93
N ILE A 314 13.62 -8.03 -11.89
CA ILE A 314 13.04 -6.68 -11.95
C ILE A 314 12.28 -6.46 -13.27
N LYS A 315 12.87 -6.87 -14.40
CA LYS A 315 12.24 -6.75 -15.72
C LYS A 315 10.99 -7.62 -15.83
N LYS A 316 11.09 -8.90 -15.47
CA LYS A 316 9.95 -9.84 -15.54
C LYS A 316 8.83 -9.44 -14.59
N GLY A 317 9.17 -9.11 -13.35
CA GLY A 317 8.22 -8.66 -12.34
C GLY A 317 7.57 -7.32 -12.69
N GLY A 318 8.31 -6.40 -13.32
CA GLY A 318 7.76 -5.16 -13.87
C GLY A 318 6.77 -5.40 -15.01
N VAL A 319 7.06 -6.32 -15.93
CA VAL A 319 6.11 -6.72 -16.98
C VAL A 319 4.85 -7.36 -16.39
N CYS A 320 5.00 -8.33 -15.47
CA CYS A 320 3.86 -8.97 -14.81
C CYS A 320 2.99 -7.95 -14.05
N ASN A 321 3.60 -7.01 -13.33
CA ASN A 321 2.86 -5.95 -12.64
C ASN A 321 2.16 -5.00 -13.62
N GLY A 322 2.80 -4.66 -14.74
CA GLY A 322 2.16 -3.88 -15.79
C GLY A 322 0.95 -4.59 -16.39
N ILE A 323 1.04 -5.91 -16.61
CA ILE A 323 -0.11 -6.74 -17.00
C ILE A 323 -1.20 -6.71 -15.92
N SER A 324 -0.84 -6.89 -14.65
CA SER A 324 -1.80 -6.82 -13.54
C SER A 324 -2.52 -5.48 -13.46
N ASN A 325 -1.81 -4.35 -13.64
CA ASN A 325 -2.41 -3.02 -13.65
C ASN A 325 -3.29 -2.79 -14.89
N LEU A 326 -2.86 -3.26 -16.07
CA LEU A 326 -3.67 -3.23 -17.28
C LEU A 326 -4.98 -4.00 -17.09
N LEU A 327 -4.91 -5.22 -16.55
CA LEU A 327 -6.08 -6.03 -16.23
C LEU A 327 -6.92 -5.38 -15.12
N SER A 328 -6.32 -4.68 -14.17
CA SER A 328 -7.05 -3.94 -13.15
C SER A 328 -7.89 -2.83 -13.75
N GLY A 329 -7.37 -2.10 -14.75
CA GLY A 329 -8.16 -1.12 -15.49
C GLY A 329 -9.24 -1.75 -16.37
N LEU A 330 -8.92 -2.85 -17.07
CA LEU A 330 -9.88 -3.55 -17.93
C LEU A 330 -11.02 -4.20 -17.15
N LEU A 331 -10.76 -4.70 -15.95
CA LEU A 331 -11.75 -5.34 -15.10
C LEU A 331 -12.39 -4.36 -14.10
N ALA A 332 -12.17 -3.04 -14.25
CA ALA A 332 -12.73 -2.02 -13.36
C ALA A 332 -12.42 -2.30 -11.87
N GLY A 333 -11.17 -2.63 -11.58
CA GLY A 333 -10.65 -2.88 -10.23
C GLY A 333 -9.64 -1.83 -9.80
N ILE A 334 -8.82 -2.18 -8.80
CA ILE A 334 -7.78 -1.31 -8.25
C ILE A 334 -6.41 -1.89 -8.62
N GLY A 335 -5.49 -1.04 -9.06
CA GLY A 335 -4.14 -1.47 -9.45
C GLY A 335 -3.36 -2.14 -8.32
N THR A 336 -2.52 -3.11 -8.69
CA THR A 336 -1.76 -3.93 -7.73
C THR A 336 -0.27 -3.65 -7.75
N VAL A 337 0.41 -4.05 -6.68
CA VAL A 337 1.87 -4.00 -6.52
C VAL A 337 2.37 -5.12 -5.60
N PRO A 338 3.60 -5.66 -5.78
CA PRO A 338 4.22 -6.52 -4.78
C PRO A 338 4.37 -5.77 -3.45
N ILE A 339 3.96 -6.39 -2.34
CA ILE A 339 4.00 -5.76 -1.01
C ILE A 339 5.06 -6.39 -0.10
N ALA A 340 5.84 -5.54 0.58
CA ALA A 340 6.94 -5.96 1.46
C ALA A 340 6.46 -6.75 2.70
N ASN A 341 5.18 -6.63 3.08
CA ASN A 341 4.59 -7.38 4.19
C ASN A 341 4.69 -8.89 4.00
N ALA A 342 4.78 -9.37 2.76
CA ALA A 342 4.99 -10.79 2.46
C ALA A 342 6.26 -11.33 3.10
N ALA A 343 7.34 -10.53 3.14
CA ALA A 343 8.59 -10.93 3.75
C ALA A 343 8.43 -11.18 5.26
N GLY A 344 7.76 -10.28 5.99
CA GLY A 344 7.49 -10.48 7.42
C GLY A 344 6.54 -11.66 7.71
N PHE A 345 5.67 -12.01 6.75
CA PHE A 345 4.84 -13.22 6.86
C PHE A 345 5.66 -14.50 6.66
N VAL A 346 6.59 -14.51 5.69
CA VAL A 346 7.54 -15.62 5.49
C VAL A 346 8.45 -15.76 6.71
N GLU A 347 8.97 -14.65 7.23
CA GLU A 347 9.82 -14.61 8.42
C GLU A 347 9.11 -15.21 9.65
N MET A 348 7.83 -14.87 9.84
CA MET A 348 7.02 -15.46 10.91
C MET A 348 6.81 -16.97 10.73
N THR A 349 6.41 -17.39 9.53
CA THR A 349 5.97 -18.76 9.28
C THR A 349 7.12 -19.72 9.08
N GLY A 350 8.31 -19.20 8.72
CA GLY A 350 9.43 -20.01 8.24
C GLY A 350 9.14 -20.68 6.89
N VAL A 351 8.09 -20.28 6.16
CA VAL A 351 7.65 -20.96 4.94
C VAL A 351 7.90 -20.09 3.71
N GLY A 352 9.04 -20.32 3.06
CA GLY A 352 9.40 -19.77 1.76
C GLY A 352 8.89 -20.58 0.56
N ALA A 353 8.31 -21.77 0.78
CA ALA A 353 7.86 -22.66 -0.30
C ALA A 353 6.87 -21.98 -1.27
N ARG A 354 7.11 -22.13 -2.57
CA ARG A 354 6.27 -21.53 -3.63
C ARG A 354 4.92 -22.20 -3.78
N LEU A 355 4.82 -23.51 -3.56
CA LEU A 355 3.60 -24.28 -3.85
C LEU A 355 2.40 -23.82 -3.00
N PRO A 356 2.52 -23.68 -1.65
CA PRO A 356 1.44 -23.13 -0.85
C PRO A 356 1.02 -21.72 -1.29
N PHE A 357 1.99 -20.85 -1.61
CA PHE A 357 1.73 -19.50 -2.10
C PHE A 357 0.97 -19.48 -3.43
N LEU A 358 1.35 -20.35 -4.38
CA LEU A 358 0.67 -20.49 -5.67
C LEU A 358 -0.79 -20.93 -5.47
N LEU A 359 -1.03 -21.91 -4.61
CA LEU A 359 -2.38 -22.36 -4.29
C LEU A 359 -3.19 -21.26 -3.59
N ALA A 360 -2.58 -20.48 -2.71
CA ALA A 360 -3.22 -19.33 -2.08
C ALA A 360 -3.67 -18.27 -3.10
N ALA A 361 -2.84 -17.99 -4.11
CA ALA A 361 -3.19 -17.08 -5.20
C ALA A 361 -4.41 -17.58 -6.00
N VAL A 362 -4.47 -18.89 -6.28
CA VAL A 362 -5.64 -19.54 -6.91
C VAL A 362 -6.87 -19.47 -6.01
N ILE A 363 -6.72 -19.76 -4.71
CA ILE A 363 -7.81 -19.65 -3.72
C ILE A 363 -8.37 -18.23 -3.72
N LEU A 364 -7.52 -17.20 -3.74
CA LEU A 364 -7.98 -15.81 -3.82
C LEU A 364 -8.75 -15.50 -5.09
N MET A 365 -8.28 -16.00 -6.24
CA MET A 365 -9.03 -15.88 -7.49
C MET A 365 -10.42 -16.49 -7.33
N LEU A 366 -10.52 -17.71 -6.80
CA LEU A 366 -11.80 -18.39 -6.59
C LEU A 366 -12.70 -17.65 -5.59
N VAL A 367 -12.16 -17.16 -4.47
CA VAL A 367 -12.89 -16.33 -3.50
C VAL A 367 -13.42 -15.06 -4.16
N GLY A 368 -12.64 -14.43 -5.02
CA GLY A 368 -13.06 -13.27 -5.81
C GLY A 368 -14.24 -13.56 -6.76
N LEU A 369 -14.52 -14.83 -7.08
CA LEU A 369 -15.68 -15.22 -7.89
C LEU A 369 -16.92 -15.54 -7.05
N ILE A 370 -16.81 -15.69 -5.72
CA ILE A 370 -17.93 -16.11 -4.86
C ILE A 370 -18.67 -14.87 -4.33
N TRP A 371 -19.90 -14.64 -4.81
CA TRP A 371 -20.70 -13.44 -4.47
C TRP A 371 -21.06 -13.29 -3.00
N PRO A 372 -21.55 -14.34 -2.31
CA PRO A 372 -21.92 -14.21 -0.89
C PRO A 372 -20.76 -13.77 0.02
N LEU A 373 -19.52 -14.14 -0.32
CA LEU A 373 -18.36 -13.70 0.45
C LEU A 373 -18.13 -12.20 0.32
N GLY A 374 -18.25 -11.65 -0.90
CA GLY A 374 -18.15 -10.19 -1.10
C GLY A 374 -19.23 -9.44 -0.31
N GLN A 375 -20.49 -9.89 -0.39
CA GLN A 375 -21.60 -9.25 0.32
C GLN A 375 -21.38 -9.25 1.85
N PHE A 376 -20.90 -10.36 2.40
CA PHE A 376 -20.59 -10.46 3.82
C PHE A 376 -19.67 -9.33 4.29
N PHE A 377 -18.59 -9.05 3.57
CA PHE A 377 -17.66 -7.99 3.97
C PHE A 377 -18.17 -6.56 3.67
N THR A 378 -19.09 -6.38 2.72
CA THR A 378 -19.73 -5.06 2.50
C THR A 378 -20.67 -4.63 3.63
N SER A 379 -21.07 -5.55 4.50
CA SER A 379 -21.87 -5.23 5.69
C SER A 379 -21.04 -4.63 6.84
N ILE A 380 -19.71 -4.59 6.71
CA ILE A 380 -18.83 -3.95 7.69
C ILE A 380 -19.06 -2.43 7.65
N PRO A 381 -19.38 -1.79 8.80
CA PRO A 381 -19.58 -0.34 8.86
C PRO A 381 -18.31 0.41 8.43
N ALA A 382 -18.48 1.40 7.55
CA ALA A 382 -17.37 2.19 7.00
C ALA A 382 -16.41 2.75 8.08
N PRO A 383 -16.87 3.30 9.23
CA PRO A 383 -15.97 3.79 10.28
C PRO A 383 -14.98 2.74 10.81
N VAL A 384 -15.37 1.46 10.85
CA VAL A 384 -14.49 0.35 11.26
C VAL A 384 -13.39 0.14 10.20
N VAL A 385 -13.77 0.16 8.93
CA VAL A 385 -12.82 0.04 7.81
C VAL A 385 -11.82 1.19 7.82
N TYR A 386 -12.28 2.42 8.07
CA TYR A 386 -11.44 3.59 8.21
C TYR A 386 -10.47 3.47 9.40
N ALA A 387 -10.94 3.02 10.57
CA ALA A 387 -10.11 2.82 11.75
C ALA A 387 -8.98 1.80 11.50
N VAL A 388 -9.28 0.66 10.86
CA VAL A 388 -8.28 -0.35 10.52
C VAL A 388 -7.29 0.18 9.48
N SER A 389 -7.78 0.89 8.46
CA SER A 389 -6.95 1.51 7.41
C SER A 389 -6.00 2.54 8.00
N PHE A 390 -6.47 3.36 8.96
CA PHE A 390 -5.67 4.37 9.62
C PHE A 390 -4.41 3.77 10.28
N VAL A 391 -4.53 2.60 10.93
CA VAL A 391 -3.37 1.91 11.53
C VAL A 391 -2.39 1.41 10.48
N ALA A 392 -2.88 0.86 9.36
CA ALA A 392 -2.03 0.40 8.26
C ALA A 392 -1.21 1.55 7.65
N PHE A 393 -1.84 2.70 7.42
CA PHE A 393 -1.16 3.87 6.86
C PHE A 393 -0.27 4.59 7.89
N THR A 394 -0.59 4.53 9.19
CA THR A 394 0.32 4.98 10.25
C THR A 394 1.63 4.18 10.23
N ARG A 395 1.56 2.85 10.02
CA ARG A 395 2.76 2.02 9.84
C ARG A 395 3.55 2.42 8.59
N MET A 396 2.89 2.81 7.51
CA MET A 396 3.55 3.28 6.28
C MET A 396 4.37 4.55 6.53
N VAL A 397 3.89 5.49 7.36
CA VAL A 397 4.69 6.65 7.82
C VAL A 397 5.96 6.17 8.52
N GLY A 398 5.86 5.17 9.40
CA GLY A 398 7.01 4.56 10.08
C GLY A 398 8.03 3.97 9.10
N ILE A 399 7.58 3.23 8.08
CA ILE A 399 8.46 2.72 7.01
C ILE A 399 9.12 3.87 6.24
N GLY A 400 8.40 4.96 6.02
CA GLY A 400 8.95 6.17 5.43
C GLY A 400 10.11 6.74 6.25
N PHE A 401 9.94 6.87 7.57
CA PHE A 401 11.02 7.28 8.48
C PHE A 401 12.18 6.29 8.48
N THR A 402 11.93 4.98 8.49
CA THR A 402 13.00 3.97 8.40
C THR A 402 13.84 4.15 7.14
N ASN A 403 13.24 4.52 6.00
CA ASN A 403 13.98 4.84 4.78
C ASN A 403 14.77 6.16 4.91
N LEU A 404 14.19 7.20 5.52
CA LEU A 404 14.89 8.46 5.78
C LEU A 404 16.11 8.26 6.70
N LEU A 405 16.02 7.36 7.68
CA LEU A 405 17.11 7.04 8.61
C LEU A 405 18.28 6.28 7.95
N ARG A 406 18.09 5.70 6.75
CA ARG A 406 19.20 5.12 5.96
C ARG A 406 20.06 6.19 5.30
N VAL A 407 19.62 7.45 5.33
CA VAL A 407 20.34 8.58 4.73
C VAL A 407 20.94 9.44 5.84
N ARG A 408 22.16 9.96 5.63
CA ARG A 408 22.77 10.89 6.59
C ARG A 408 21.94 12.17 6.70
N LEU A 409 21.43 12.49 7.89
CA LEU A 409 20.64 13.70 8.16
C LEU A 409 21.55 14.94 8.32
N ASN A 410 22.26 15.30 7.24
CA ASN A 410 23.02 16.54 7.16
C ASN A 410 22.10 17.73 6.81
N GLN A 411 22.62 18.95 6.90
CA GLN A 411 21.85 20.18 6.62
C GLN A 411 21.18 20.15 5.24
N ARG A 412 21.87 19.64 4.21
CA ARG A 412 21.30 19.42 2.86
C ARG A 412 20.03 18.57 2.91
N ASN A 413 20.13 17.36 3.45
CA ASN A 413 19.01 16.40 3.44
C ASN A 413 17.86 16.87 4.34
N LEU A 414 18.17 17.52 5.46
CA LEU A 414 17.17 18.14 6.33
C LEU A 414 16.40 19.26 5.61
N ILE A 415 17.08 20.10 4.82
CA ILE A 415 16.42 21.13 4.01
C ILE A 415 15.52 20.49 2.94
N ILE A 416 16.00 19.45 2.25
CA ILE A 416 15.19 18.75 1.23
C ILE A 416 13.92 18.17 1.86
N ILE A 417 14.05 17.46 2.99
CA ILE A 417 12.93 16.87 3.72
C ILE A 417 11.95 17.96 4.19
N GLY A 418 12.46 18.99 4.84
CA GLY A 418 11.65 20.08 5.40
C GLY A 418 10.88 20.84 4.32
N LEU A 419 11.54 21.27 3.24
CA LEU A 419 10.89 21.97 2.13
C LEU A 419 9.82 21.10 1.46
N THR A 420 10.15 19.83 1.22
CA THR A 420 9.20 18.88 0.61
C THR A 420 7.96 18.73 1.48
N LEU A 421 8.11 18.44 2.78
CA LEU A 421 6.97 18.28 3.69
C LEU A 421 6.14 19.55 3.83
N CYS A 422 6.78 20.69 4.11
CA CYS A 422 6.06 21.94 4.37
C CYS A 422 5.26 22.40 3.15
N ILE A 423 5.83 22.33 1.94
CA ILE A 423 5.13 22.73 0.72
C ILE A 423 4.04 21.72 0.39
N SER A 424 4.35 20.43 0.34
CA SER A 424 3.38 19.40 -0.06
C SER A 424 2.20 19.28 0.87
N VAL A 425 2.44 19.23 2.18
CA VAL A 425 1.36 19.16 3.18
C VAL A 425 0.60 20.48 3.23
N GLY A 426 1.30 21.61 3.09
CA GLY A 426 0.65 22.93 2.99
C GLY A 426 -0.35 23.02 1.84
N LEU A 427 0.02 22.49 0.67
CA LEU A 427 -0.88 22.44 -0.51
C LEU A 427 -2.13 21.57 -0.27
N MET A 428 -2.04 20.53 0.57
CA MET A 428 -3.20 19.68 0.90
C MET A 428 -4.30 20.44 1.67
N PHE A 429 -3.96 21.55 2.32
CA PHE A 429 -4.94 22.42 3.01
C PHE A 429 -5.57 23.48 2.10
N VAL A 430 -5.07 23.65 0.89
CA VAL A 430 -5.61 24.62 -0.07
C VAL A 430 -6.64 23.93 -0.96
N PRO A 431 -7.88 24.42 -1.06
CA PRO A 431 -8.89 23.82 -1.91
C PRO A 431 -8.44 23.77 -3.38
N PRO A 432 -8.64 22.66 -4.10
CA PRO A 432 -8.23 22.55 -5.51
C PRO A 432 -8.78 23.65 -6.42
N ALA A 433 -9.98 24.16 -6.11
CA ALA A 433 -10.62 25.26 -6.84
C ALA A 433 -9.79 26.56 -6.84
N ALA A 434 -8.91 26.76 -5.85
CA ALA A 434 -8.02 27.92 -5.78
C ALA A 434 -7.02 27.96 -6.96
N TYR A 435 -6.73 26.80 -7.58
CA TYR A 435 -5.79 26.70 -8.69
C TYR A 435 -6.46 26.81 -10.07
N ALA A 436 -7.79 26.98 -10.16
CA ALA A 436 -8.53 26.93 -11.42
C ALA A 436 -8.07 27.95 -12.48
N GLY A 437 -7.44 29.06 -12.06
CA GLY A 437 -6.88 30.08 -12.97
C GLY A 437 -5.49 29.76 -13.54
N LEU A 438 -4.82 28.69 -13.08
CA LEU A 438 -3.49 28.31 -13.55
C LEU A 438 -3.55 27.44 -14.81
N PRO A 439 -2.47 27.30 -15.60
CA PRO A 439 -2.42 26.32 -16.67
C PRO A 439 -2.64 24.90 -16.13
N VAL A 440 -3.28 24.03 -16.92
CA VAL A 440 -3.71 22.67 -16.52
C VAL A 440 -2.61 21.88 -15.80
N VAL A 441 -1.36 21.94 -16.29
CA VAL A 441 -0.23 21.24 -15.66
C VAL A 441 0.00 21.68 -14.21
N PHE A 442 -0.10 22.98 -13.92
CA PHE A 442 0.05 23.49 -12.56
C PHE A 442 -1.15 23.16 -11.69
N GLN A 443 -2.37 23.13 -12.25
CA GLN A 443 -3.54 22.67 -11.50
C GLN A 443 -3.36 21.24 -11.00
N LEU A 444 -2.80 20.37 -11.86
CA LEU A 444 -2.59 18.95 -11.55
C LEU A 444 -1.53 18.72 -10.49
N VAL A 445 -0.44 19.49 -10.54
CA VAL A 445 0.67 19.33 -9.60
C VAL A 445 0.36 20.06 -8.28
N CYS A 446 -0.08 21.32 -8.32
CA CYS A 446 -0.34 22.10 -7.12
C CYS A 446 -1.62 21.68 -6.38
N GLY A 447 -2.63 21.15 -7.09
CA GLY A 447 -3.84 20.59 -6.49
C GLY A 447 -3.63 19.22 -5.83
N ASN A 448 -2.40 18.67 -5.87
CA ASN A 448 -2.07 17.34 -5.36
C ASN A 448 -0.76 17.38 -4.57
N GLY A 449 -0.87 17.43 -3.24
CA GLY A 449 0.28 17.52 -2.33
C GLY A 449 1.27 16.36 -2.50
N LEU A 450 0.78 15.15 -2.78
CA LEU A 450 1.61 13.98 -3.07
C LEU A 450 2.43 14.16 -4.36
N LEU A 451 1.79 14.50 -5.48
CA LEU A 451 2.50 14.67 -6.75
C LEU A 451 3.51 15.82 -6.67
N MET A 452 3.11 16.96 -6.09
CA MET A 452 4.04 18.06 -5.87
C MET A 452 5.23 17.62 -5.02
N GLY A 453 5.00 16.81 -3.98
CA GLY A 453 6.09 16.35 -3.12
C GLY A 453 7.06 15.40 -3.79
N ILE A 454 6.56 14.48 -4.63
CA ILE A 454 7.42 13.61 -5.44
C ILE A 454 8.25 14.45 -6.44
N VAL A 455 7.62 15.41 -7.11
CA VAL A 455 8.33 16.33 -8.02
C VAL A 455 9.38 17.13 -7.27
N LEU A 456 9.02 17.76 -6.14
CA LEU A 456 9.93 18.56 -5.34
C LEU A 456 11.11 17.75 -4.82
N VAL A 457 10.89 16.58 -4.23
CA VAL A 457 11.99 15.80 -3.67
C VAL A 457 12.97 15.33 -4.76
N LEU A 458 12.45 14.93 -5.93
CA LEU A 458 13.29 14.56 -7.07
C LEU A 458 14.09 15.76 -7.59
N LEU A 459 13.44 16.91 -7.76
CA LEU A 459 14.10 18.15 -8.19
C LEU A 459 15.18 18.59 -7.19
N LEU A 460 14.84 18.65 -5.91
CA LEU A 460 15.74 19.13 -4.88
C LEU A 460 16.93 18.18 -4.69
N GLU A 461 16.70 16.86 -4.66
CA GLU A 461 17.78 15.91 -4.43
C GLU A 461 18.71 15.74 -5.64
N HIS A 462 18.16 15.65 -6.84
CA HIS A 462 18.93 15.26 -8.03
C HIS A 462 19.44 16.46 -8.84
N LEU A 463 18.73 17.58 -8.83
CA LEU A 463 19.04 18.74 -9.67
C LEU A 463 19.61 19.91 -8.84
N VAL A 464 18.93 20.32 -7.77
CA VAL A 464 19.31 21.53 -7.01
C VAL A 464 20.48 21.26 -6.07
N PHE A 465 20.30 20.31 -5.15
CA PHE A 465 21.33 19.94 -4.19
C PHE A 465 21.99 18.65 -4.64
N ARG A 466 22.58 18.57 -5.83
CA ARG A 466 23.19 17.32 -6.26
C ARG A 466 24.32 16.91 -5.30
N ALA A 467 24.26 15.71 -4.73
CA ALA A 467 25.40 15.17 -3.97
C ALA A 467 26.59 15.05 -4.94
N GLY A 468 27.73 15.68 -4.61
CA GLY A 468 28.96 15.54 -5.38
C GLY A 468 29.32 14.07 -5.56
N ARG A 469 29.80 13.71 -6.75
CA ARG A 469 30.18 12.33 -7.11
C ARG A 469 31.16 11.71 -6.14
#